data_AF-A0A6J4PYQ8-F1
#
_entry.id   AF-A0A6J4PYQ8-F1
#
_cell.length_a   1.000
_cell.length_b   1.000
_cell.length_c   1.000
_cell.angle_alpha   90.00
_cell.angle_beta   90.00
_cell.angle_gamma   90.00
#
_symmetry.space_group_name_H-M   'P 1'
#
loop_
_entity.id
_entity.type
_entity.pdbx_description
1 polymer ?
#
loop_
_entity_poly.entity_id
_entity_poly.type
_entity_poly.pdbx_seq_one_letter_code
_entity_poly.pdbx_strand_id
1 'polypeptide(L)'
;SHGFVHVRKIGTPVTVFGLTVAQGDLVHADRHGAVVVPPEVVPKLGAAIQKLRDSEQVILGPSRRGFAAWEEFEAAWAAFEAART
;
A
#
# COMPACT_ATOMS: atom_id res chain seq x y z
N SER A 1 -7.21 -23.85 -25.36
CA SER A 1 -6.67 -22.56 -25.81
C SER A 1 -5.17 -22.75 -26.02
N HIS A 2 -4.67 -22.62 -27.24
CA HIS A 2 -3.23 -22.64 -27.53
C HIS A 2 -2.88 -21.25 -28.02
N GLY A 3 -2.59 -20.34 -27.08
CA GLY A 3 -2.06 -19.04 -27.45
C GLY A 3 -0.75 -19.27 -28.20
N PHE A 4 -0.64 -18.73 -29.41
CA PHE A 4 0.59 -18.77 -30.19
C PHE A 4 1.58 -17.77 -29.58
N VAL A 5 2.27 -18.18 -28.50
CA VAL A 5 3.25 -17.37 -27.78
C VAL A 5 4.66 -17.90 -27.99
N HIS A 6 5.60 -17.00 -28.29
CA HIS A 6 7.03 -17.26 -28.31
C HIS A 6 7.76 -16.17 -27.53
N VAL A 7 8.81 -16.56 -26.79
CA VAL A 7 9.64 -15.61 -26.05
C VAL A 7 10.48 -14.79 -27.04
N ARG A 8 10.45 -13.47 -26.91
CA ARG A 8 11.23 -12.55 -27.75
C ARG A 8 12.53 -12.10 -27.08
N LYS A 9 12.45 -11.71 -25.81
CA LYS A 9 13.55 -11.16 -25.00
C LYS A 9 13.31 -11.49 -23.53
N ILE A 10 14.39 -11.49 -22.74
CA ILE A 10 14.37 -11.69 -21.29
C ILE A 10 15.16 -10.52 -20.68
N GLY A 11 14.71 -10.03 -19.53
CA GLY A 11 15.41 -9.00 -18.76
C GLY A 11 15.33 -7.59 -19.30
N THR A 12 14.51 -7.36 -20.33
CA THR A 12 14.26 -6.01 -20.85
C THR A 12 13.05 -5.40 -20.17
N PRO A 13 13.03 -4.07 -19.93
CA PRO A 13 11.86 -3.38 -19.42
C PRO A 13 10.61 -3.66 -20.27
N VAL A 14 9.48 -3.82 -19.60
CA VAL A 14 8.17 -4.01 -20.22
C VAL A 14 7.16 -3.03 -19.62
N THR A 15 6.12 -2.70 -20.38
CA THR A 15 5.00 -1.90 -19.91
C THR A 15 3.74 -2.76 -19.86
N VAL A 16 3.12 -2.84 -18.69
CA VAL A 16 1.90 -3.63 -18.43
C VAL A 16 0.87 -2.70 -17.84
N PHE A 17 -0.26 -2.49 -18.52
CA PHE A 17 -1.31 -1.55 -18.09
C PHE A 17 -0.79 -0.13 -17.74
N GLY A 18 0.22 0.34 -18.47
CA GLY A 18 0.86 1.65 -18.21
C GLY A 18 1.93 1.64 -17.13
N LEU A 19 2.12 0.53 -16.40
CA LEU A 19 3.21 0.35 -15.43
C LEU A 19 4.46 -0.18 -16.15
N THR A 20 5.53 0.61 -16.14
CA THR A 20 6.84 0.16 -16.63
C THR A 20 7.58 -0.59 -15.53
N VAL A 21 8.02 -1.81 -15.83
CA VAL A 21 8.73 -2.70 -14.91
C VAL A 21 10.03 -3.15 -15.57
N ALA A 22 11.14 -3.00 -14.86
CA ALA A 22 12.46 -3.50 -15.23
C ALA A 22 12.86 -4.72 -14.39
N GLN A 23 13.84 -5.48 -14.88
CA GLN A 23 14.40 -6.58 -14.11
C GLN A 23 15.04 -6.04 -12.82
N GLY A 24 14.67 -6.62 -11.68
CA GLY A 24 15.17 -6.22 -10.36
C GLY A 24 14.28 -5.23 -9.61
N ASP A 25 13.25 -4.69 -10.26
CA ASP A 25 12.27 -3.83 -9.59
C ASP A 25 11.51 -4.59 -8.50
N LEU A 26 11.30 -3.93 -7.36
CA LEU A 26 10.41 -4.41 -6.32
C LEU A 26 8.98 -4.04 -6.68
N VAL A 27 8.16 -5.02 -7.05
CA VAL A 27 6.75 -4.81 -7.41
C VAL A 27 5.85 -5.29 -6.29
N HIS A 28 4.96 -4.42 -5.81
CA HIS A 28 3.84 -4.81 -4.97
C HIS A 28 2.58 -4.91 -5.82
N ALA A 29 1.83 -6.01 -5.70
CA ALA A 29 0.56 -6.21 -6.40
C ALA A 29 -0.46 -6.90 -5.51
N ASP A 30 -1.68 -6.36 -5.48
CA ASP A 30 -2.79 -6.84 -4.67
C ASP A 30 -4.14 -6.72 -5.43
N ARG A 31 -5.26 -6.75 -4.72
CA ARG A 31 -6.60 -6.61 -5.32
C ARG A 31 -6.88 -5.21 -5.88
N HIS A 32 -6.12 -4.19 -5.50
CA HIS A 32 -6.29 -2.81 -5.95
C HIS A 32 -5.43 -2.47 -7.16
N GLY A 33 -4.39 -3.26 -7.46
CA GLY A 33 -3.55 -3.08 -8.63
C GLY A 33 -2.09 -3.46 -8.36
N ALA A 34 -1.17 -2.79 -9.05
CA ALA A 34 0.26 -2.99 -8.88
C ALA A 34 1.01 -1.65 -8.86
N VAL A 35 2.13 -1.62 -8.14
CA VAL A 35 3.03 -0.48 -8.04
C VAL A 35 4.48 -0.96 -8.03
N VAL A 36 5.35 -0.25 -8.75
CA VAL A 36 6.81 -0.41 -8.64
C VAL A 36 7.29 0.46 -7.49
N VAL A 37 7.94 -0.16 -6.50
CA VAL A 37 8.49 0.52 -5.33
C VAL A 37 9.87 1.10 -5.69
N PRO A 38 10.07 2.43 -5.58
CA PRO A 38 11.37 3.02 -5.85
C PRO A 38 12.45 2.51 -4.88
N PRO A 39 13.65 2.12 -5.34
CA PRO A 39 14.70 1.56 -4.49
C PRO A 39 15.09 2.49 -3.33
N GLU A 40 15.07 3.80 -3.53
CA GLU A 40 15.43 4.81 -2.55
C GLU A 40 14.50 4.87 -1.34
N VAL A 41 13.27 4.36 -1.44
CA VAL A 41 12.34 4.32 -0.30
C VAL A 41 12.43 3.03 0.51
N VAL A 42 13.03 1.97 -0.05
CA VAL A 42 13.09 0.64 0.59
C VAL A 42 13.67 0.68 2.02
N PRO A 43 14.78 1.41 2.31
CA PRO A 43 15.34 1.42 3.66
C PRO A 43 14.40 1.97 4.75
N LYS A 44 13.48 2.87 4.38
CA LYS A 44 12.51 3.49 5.31
C LYS A 44 11.12 2.89 5.24
N LEU A 45 10.85 2.05 4.24
CA LEU A 45 9.50 1.58 3.92
C LEU A 45 8.86 0.79 5.07
N GLY A 46 9.62 -0.11 5.71
CA GLY A 46 9.11 -0.92 6.82
C GLY A 46 8.63 -0.07 8.00
N ALA A 47 9.44 0.91 8.42
CA ALA A 47 9.08 1.83 9.50
C ALA A 47 7.88 2.72 9.11
N ALA A 48 7.82 3.18 7.86
CA ALA A 48 6.70 3.97 7.36
C ALA A 48 5.38 3.17 7.35
N ILE A 49 5.42 1.90 6.93
CA ILE A 49 4.26 1.00 6.98
C ILE A 49 3.80 0.79 8.43
N GLN A 50 4.72 0.57 9.36
CA GLN A 50 4.35 0.38 10.77
C GLN A 50 3.70 1.65 11.34
N LYS A 51 4.28 2.84 11.10
CA LYS A 51 3.68 4.12 11.52
C LYS A 51 2.26 4.29 10.95
N LEU A 52 2.05 3.96 9.67
CA LEU A 52 0.74 4.04 9.03
C LEU A 52 -0.27 3.07 9.67
N ARG A 53 0.13 1.83 9.96
CA ARG A 53 -0.75 0.87 10.62
C ARG A 53 -1.13 1.33 12.02
N ASP A 54 -0.17 1.84 12.78
CA ASP A 54 -0.40 2.31 14.15
C ASP A 54 -1.35 3.50 14.17
N SER A 55 -1.18 4.48 13.27
CA SER A 55 -2.10 5.61 13.16
C SER A 55 -3.50 5.16 12.73
N GLU A 56 -3.62 4.29 11.72
CA GLU A 56 -4.91 3.76 11.28
C GLU A 56 -5.66 2.99 12.39
N GLN A 57 -4.95 2.23 13.23
CA GLN A 57 -5.60 1.49 14.33
C GLN A 57 -6.28 2.39 15.35
N VAL A 58 -5.82 3.63 15.53
CA VAL A 58 -6.43 4.61 16.45
C VAL A 58 -7.91 4.82 16.14
N ILE A 59 -8.28 4.84 14.85
CA ILE A 59 -9.66 5.04 14.41
C ILE A 59 -10.35 3.74 13.98
N LEU A 60 -9.64 2.85 13.27
CA LEU A 60 -10.24 1.61 12.76
C LEU A 60 -10.58 0.62 13.88
N GLY A 61 -9.76 0.57 14.94
CA GLY A 61 -10.01 -0.30 16.10
C GLY A 61 -11.35 0.00 16.78
N PRO A 62 -11.59 1.25 17.23
CA PRO A 62 -12.88 1.68 17.75
C PRO A 62 -14.02 1.52 16.72
N SER A 63 -13.81 1.92 15.47
CA SER A 63 -14.85 1.83 14.42
C SER A 63 -15.38 0.40 14.22
N ARG A 64 -14.51 -0.61 14.35
CA ARG A 64 -14.90 -2.03 14.24
C ARG A 64 -15.75 -2.52 15.42
N ARG A 65 -15.60 -1.92 16.60
CA ARG A 65 -16.41 -2.22 17.78
C ARG A 65 -17.73 -1.44 17.79
N GLY A 66 -17.79 -0.34 17.04
CA GLY A 66 -18.87 0.63 17.09
C GLY A 66 -18.64 1.66 18.19
N PHE A 67 -19.25 2.83 18.01
CA PHE A 67 -19.25 3.92 18.99
C PHE A 67 -20.61 3.97 19.67
N ALA A 68 -20.64 4.10 21.00
CA ALA A 68 -21.89 4.23 21.74
C ALA A 68 -22.42 5.68 21.73
N ALA A 69 -21.51 6.65 21.56
CA ALA A 69 -21.81 8.07 21.55
C ALA A 69 -20.91 8.84 20.57
N TRP A 70 -21.32 10.06 20.21
CA TRP A 70 -20.57 10.91 19.28
C TRP A 70 -19.19 11.30 19.84
N GLU A 71 -19.11 11.55 21.15
CA GLU A 71 -17.90 11.98 21.84
C GLU A 71 -16.77 10.94 21.75
N GLU A 72 -17.13 9.64 21.73
CA GLU A 72 -16.17 8.55 21.54
C GLU A 72 -15.57 8.57 20.12
N PHE A 73 -16.41 8.86 19.12
CA PHE A 73 -15.96 9.02 17.74
C PHE A 73 -15.07 10.26 17.61
N GLU A 74 -15.51 11.40 18.17
CA GLU A 74 -14.78 12.66 18.11
C GLU A 74 -13.38 12.54 18.74
N ALA A 75 -13.28 11.87 19.90
CA ALA A 75 -12.00 11.61 20.56
C ALA A 75 -11.07 10.70 19.72
N ALA A 76 -11.61 9.62 19.14
CA ALA A 76 -10.84 8.73 18.27
C ALA A 76 -10.37 9.44 16.99
N TRP A 77 -11.21 10.29 16.41
CA TRP A 77 -10.90 11.08 15.22
C TRP A 77 -9.81 12.13 15.50
N ALA A 78 -9.91 12.87 16.61
CA ALA A 78 -8.90 13.83 17.02
C ALA A 78 -7.52 13.16 17.26
N ALA A 79 -7.51 11.99 17.90
CA ALA A 79 -6.29 11.22 18.10
C ALA A 79 -5.68 10.72 16.78
N PHE A 80 -6.51 10.32 15.82
CA PHE A 80 -6.06 9.92 14.48
C PHE A 80 -5.42 11.08 13.70
N GLU A 81 -6.04 12.26 13.71
CA GLU A 81 -5.47 13.45 13.05
C GLU A 81 -4.15 13.88 13.70
N ALA A 82 -4.05 13.85 15.04
CA ALA A 82 -2.81 14.15 15.74
C ALA A 82 -1.67 13.17 15.41
N ALA A 83 -1.98 11.90 15.14
CA ALA A 83 -1.00 10.89 14.76
C ALA A 83 -0.48 11.03 13.31
N ARG A 84 -1.14 11.84 12.47
CA ARG A 84 -0.74 12.10 11.08
C ARG A 84 0.25 13.25 10.93
N THR A 85 0.26 14.19 11.87
CA THR A 85 1.26 15.27 11.99
C THR A 85 2.51 14.81 12.72
#